data_AF-A0A7C6BE18-F1
#
_entry.id   AF-A0A7C6BE18-F1
#
_cell.length_a   1.000
_cell.length_b   1.000
_cell.length_c   1.000
_cell.angle_alpha   90.00
_cell.angle_beta   90.00
_cell.angle_gamma   90.00
#
_symmetry.space_group_name_H-M   'P 1'
#
loop_
_entity.id
_entity.type
_entity.pdbx_description
1 polymer ?
#
loop_
_entity_poly.entity_id
_entity_poly.type
_entity_poly.pdbx_seq_one_letter_code
_entity_poly.pdbx_strand_id
1 'polypeptide(L)'
;ILYDDGFAVHFDGAKDFFKYLEDFEKYAPDREKSQIAAMGVTEYYGLKMVDARAALYVIGSDTYGPMGHELVPLQTRADADDFLKDHHGVRELAFDGVTAGILAQLDAGRFE
;
A
#
# COMPACT_ATOMS: atom_id res chain seq x y z
N ILE A 1 9.86 4.70 -1.50
CA ILE A 1 10.07 4.93 -2.95
C ILE A 1 11.51 5.36 -3.15
N LEU A 2 12.25 4.71 -4.05
CA LEU A 2 13.61 5.07 -4.44
C LEU A 2 13.58 5.70 -5.84
N TYR A 3 14.14 6.88 -5.96
CA TYR A 3 14.34 7.59 -7.23
C TYR A 3 15.68 7.20 -7.87
N ASP A 4 15.78 7.41 -9.19
CA ASP A 4 16.98 7.13 -9.99
C ASP A 4 18.21 7.99 -9.61
N ASP A 5 17.98 9.14 -8.98
CA ASP A 5 19.00 10.01 -8.36
C ASP A 5 19.51 9.50 -7.00
N GLY A 6 18.96 8.39 -6.49
CA GLY A 6 19.29 7.80 -5.19
C GLY A 6 18.53 8.41 -4.01
N PHE A 7 17.69 9.42 -4.23
CA PHE A 7 16.82 9.96 -3.19
C PHE A 7 15.73 8.95 -2.81
N ALA A 8 15.43 8.83 -1.52
CA ALA A 8 14.41 7.92 -1.02
C ALA A 8 13.38 8.64 -0.15
N VAL A 9 12.11 8.34 -0.40
CA VAL A 9 10.98 8.76 0.45
C VAL A 9 10.45 7.53 1.17
N HIS A 10 10.21 7.70 2.47
CA HIS A 10 9.67 6.67 3.37
C HIS A 10 8.31 7.10 3.92
N PHE A 11 7.48 6.13 4.25
CA PHE A 11 6.10 6.33 4.68
C PHE A 11 5.84 5.45 5.90
N ASP A 12 4.94 5.90 6.78
CA ASP A 12 4.58 5.17 8.01
C ASP A 12 3.77 3.90 7.72
N GLY A 13 3.11 3.84 6.55
CA GLY A 13 2.33 2.69 6.11
C GLY A 13 2.06 2.68 4.60
N ALA A 14 1.46 1.58 4.14
CA ALA A 14 1.16 1.38 2.73
C ALA A 14 0.13 2.40 2.21
N LYS A 15 -0.87 2.76 3.01
CA LYS A 15 -1.86 3.78 2.64
C LYS A 15 -1.22 5.14 2.36
N ASP A 16 -0.26 5.57 3.17
CA ASP A 16 0.45 6.84 2.93
C ASP A 16 1.32 6.76 1.67
N PHE A 17 1.97 5.62 1.46
CA PHE A 17 2.68 5.32 0.22
C PHE A 17 1.76 5.44 -1.00
N PHE A 18 0.54 4.90 -0.97
CA PHE A 18 -0.40 5.01 -2.09
C PHE A 18 -1.00 6.41 -2.23
N LYS A 19 -1.28 7.12 -1.13
CA LYS A 19 -1.69 8.53 -1.18
C LYS A 19 -0.65 9.39 -1.88
N TYR A 20 0.63 9.12 -1.62
CA TYR A 20 1.72 9.79 -2.31
C TYR A 20 1.71 9.53 -3.82
N LEU A 21 1.47 8.28 -4.24
CA LEU A 21 1.43 7.90 -5.65
C LEU A 21 0.20 8.45 -6.38
N GLU A 22 -0.97 8.46 -5.75
CA GLU A 22 -2.22 8.90 -6.36
C GLU A 22 -2.31 10.42 -6.47
N ASP A 23 -1.73 11.17 -5.54
CA ASP A 23 -1.71 12.64 -5.52
C ASP A 23 -0.27 13.17 -5.69
N PHE A 24 0.41 12.65 -6.71
CA PHE A 24 1.84 12.85 -6.92
C PHE A 24 2.21 14.32 -7.18
N GLU A 25 1.38 15.07 -7.93
CA GLU A 25 1.61 16.50 -8.17
C GLU A 25 1.63 17.32 -6.87
N LYS A 26 0.81 16.93 -5.88
CA LYS A 26 0.78 17.62 -4.59
C LYS A 26 2.00 17.29 -3.73
N TYR A 27 2.39 16.01 -3.67
CA TYR A 27 3.44 15.56 -2.75
C TYR A 27 4.85 15.56 -3.36
N ALA A 28 4.96 15.63 -4.68
CA ALA A 28 6.21 15.59 -5.42
C ALA A 28 6.15 16.50 -6.68
N PRO A 29 5.80 17.79 -6.54
CA PRO A 29 5.57 18.70 -7.68
C PRO A 29 6.78 18.87 -8.60
N ASP A 30 7.99 18.69 -8.07
CA ASP A 30 9.26 18.83 -8.81
C ASP A 30 9.85 17.46 -9.25
N ARG A 31 9.06 16.39 -9.18
CA ARG A 31 9.48 15.04 -9.59
C ARG A 31 8.49 14.44 -10.57
N GLU A 32 8.94 13.41 -11.28
CA GLU A 32 8.15 12.65 -12.25
C GLU A 32 8.05 11.18 -11.82
N LYS A 33 6.92 10.53 -12.08
CA LYS A 33 6.74 9.09 -11.77
C LYS A 33 7.74 8.20 -12.54
N SER A 34 8.19 8.65 -13.71
CA SER A 34 9.19 7.95 -14.53
C SER A 34 10.57 7.89 -13.89
N GLN A 35 10.87 8.76 -12.92
CA GLN A 35 12.12 8.77 -12.16
C GLN A 35 12.13 7.74 -11.02
N ILE A 36 11.00 7.08 -10.75
CA ILE A 36 10.91 6.05 -9.70
C ILE A 36 11.65 4.79 -10.17
N ALA A 37 12.79 4.52 -9.56
CA ALA A 37 13.60 3.33 -9.83
C ALA A 37 13.05 2.08 -9.13
N ALA A 38 12.55 2.23 -7.89
CA ALA A 38 11.99 1.11 -7.13
C ALA A 38 10.93 1.55 -6.13
N MET A 39 10.01 0.63 -5.81
CA MET A 39 8.98 0.83 -4.78
C MET A 39 8.93 -0.41 -3.89
N GLY A 40 9.05 -0.20 -2.59
CA GLY A 40 9.01 -1.26 -1.60
C GLY A 40 7.97 -0.99 -0.53
N VAL A 41 7.31 -2.06 -0.09
CA VAL A 41 6.41 -2.09 1.07
C VAL A 41 6.85 -3.22 2.00
N THR A 42 6.57 -3.10 3.30
CA THR A 42 6.87 -4.15 4.27
C THR A 42 5.68 -5.10 4.36
N GLU A 43 5.88 -6.39 4.05
CA GLU A 43 4.82 -7.39 4.16
C GLU A 43 4.59 -7.82 5.61
N TYR A 44 3.33 -8.17 5.91
CA TYR A 44 2.82 -8.30 7.27
C TYR A 44 3.45 -9.42 8.10
N TYR A 45 3.60 -10.63 7.55
CA TYR A 45 3.94 -11.81 8.35
C TYR A 45 5.45 -11.95 8.57
N GLY A 46 6.24 -11.79 7.50
CA GLY A 46 7.70 -11.93 7.58
C GLY A 46 8.43 -10.60 7.81
N LEU A 47 7.72 -9.48 7.89
CA LEU A 47 8.27 -8.14 8.17
C LEU A 47 9.43 -7.75 7.24
N LYS A 48 9.39 -8.23 6.00
CA LYS A 48 10.42 -7.96 4.99
C LYS A 48 9.93 -6.97 3.96
N MET A 49 10.86 -6.21 3.41
CA MET A 49 10.55 -5.36 2.26
C MET A 49 10.35 -6.24 1.02
N VAL A 50 9.25 -6.02 0.31
CA VAL A 50 8.90 -6.67 -0.96
C VAL A 50 8.61 -5.60 -2.01
N ASP A 51 8.72 -5.96 -3.29
CA ASP A 51 8.32 -5.08 -4.39
C ASP A 51 6.83 -4.74 -4.27
N ALA A 52 6.51 -3.45 -4.23
CA ALA A 52 5.14 -2.98 -4.07
C ALA A 52 4.22 -3.44 -5.21
N ARG A 53 4.70 -3.48 -6.45
CA ARG A 53 3.88 -3.89 -7.60
C ARG A 53 3.55 -5.38 -7.59
N ALA A 54 4.42 -6.19 -7.00
CA ALA A 54 4.22 -7.63 -6.89
C ALA A 54 3.43 -8.06 -5.65
N ALA A 55 3.25 -7.17 -4.68
CA ALA A 55 2.51 -7.44 -3.45
C ALA A 55 0.99 -7.45 -3.69
N LEU A 56 0.29 -8.12 -2.79
CA LEU A 56 -1.16 -8.10 -2.66
C LEU A 56 -1.53 -7.24 -1.46
N TYR A 57 -2.67 -6.56 -1.52
CA TYR A 57 -3.11 -5.64 -0.48
C TYR A 57 -4.49 -6.02 0.04
N VAL A 58 -4.58 -6.42 1.30
CA VAL A 58 -5.87 -6.67 1.94
C VAL A 58 -6.38 -5.40 2.61
N ILE A 59 -7.66 -5.10 2.44
CA ILE A 59 -8.35 -3.99 3.12
C ILE A 59 -9.52 -4.50 3.97
N GLY A 60 -9.96 -3.65 4.89
CA GLY A 60 -11.15 -3.92 5.73
C GLY A 60 -10.90 -4.94 6.83
N SER A 61 -9.65 -5.22 7.16
CA SER A 61 -9.27 -6.06 8.30
C SER A 61 -9.43 -5.35 9.64
N ASP A 62 -9.36 -6.12 10.72
CA ASP A 62 -9.22 -5.63 12.10
C ASP A 62 -7.80 -5.17 12.47
N THR A 63 -6.84 -5.37 11.58
CA THR A 63 -5.49 -4.82 11.68
C THR A 63 -5.45 -3.38 11.18
N TYR A 64 -4.94 -2.48 12.02
CA TYR A 64 -4.81 -1.05 11.75
C TYR A 64 -3.35 -0.65 11.54
N GLY A 65 -3.12 0.28 10.63
CA GLY A 65 -1.87 1.03 10.52
C GLY A 65 -1.90 2.32 11.36
N PRO A 66 -0.80 3.09 11.40
CA PRO A 66 -0.74 4.39 12.07
C PRO A 66 -1.84 5.38 11.63
N MET A 67 -2.35 5.18 10.41
CA MET A 67 -3.38 6.01 9.79
C MET A 67 -4.79 5.41 9.86
N GLY A 68 -5.01 4.38 10.69
CA GLY A 68 -6.30 3.70 10.80
C GLY A 68 -6.42 2.52 9.82
N HIS A 69 -7.58 2.37 9.17
CA HIS A 69 -7.78 1.27 8.21
C HIS A 69 -6.72 1.34 7.11
N GLU A 70 -6.18 0.17 6.77
CA GLU A 70 -4.90 0.04 6.08
C GLU A 70 -4.99 -0.86 4.84
N LEU A 71 -4.07 -0.66 3.91
CA LEU A 71 -3.77 -1.55 2.79
C LEU A 71 -2.67 -2.51 3.23
N VAL A 72 -3.03 -3.59 3.92
CA VAL A 72 -2.04 -4.50 4.51
C VAL A 72 -1.31 -5.24 3.40
N PRO A 73 0.03 -5.12 3.25
CA PRO A 73 0.76 -5.76 2.18
C PRO A 73 1.09 -7.23 2.50
N LEU A 74 0.86 -8.12 1.55
CA LEU A 74 1.16 -9.54 1.62
C LEU A 74 2.01 -9.96 0.42
N GLN A 75 3.02 -10.79 0.68
CA GLN A 75 3.94 -11.19 -0.39
C GLN A 75 3.31 -12.20 -1.34
N THR A 76 2.55 -13.16 -0.82
CA THR A 76 2.01 -14.26 -1.60
C THR A 76 0.50 -14.33 -1.51
N ARG A 77 -0.11 -14.99 -2.51
CA ARG A 77 -1.55 -15.25 -2.49
C ARG A 77 -2.00 -16.09 -1.30
N ALA A 78 -1.16 -17.05 -0.88
CA ALA A 78 -1.44 -17.85 0.31
C ALA A 78 -1.48 -16.98 1.57
N ASP A 79 -0.49 -16.08 1.73
CA ASP A 79 -0.47 -15.14 2.87
C ASP A 79 -1.71 -14.21 2.85
N ALA A 80 -2.13 -13.75 1.67
CA ALA A 80 -3.34 -12.91 1.54
C ALA A 80 -4.62 -13.67 1.87
N ASP A 81 -4.77 -14.91 1.40
CA ASP A 81 -5.91 -15.76 1.72
C ASP A 81 -5.97 -16.12 3.21
N ASP A 82 -4.83 -16.31 3.87
CA ASP A 82 -4.77 -16.56 5.31
C ASP A 82 -5.05 -15.27 6.11
N PHE A 83 -4.47 -14.14 5.71
CA PHE A 83 -4.74 -12.84 6.33
C PHE A 83 -6.22 -12.45 6.28
N LEU A 84 -6.90 -12.68 5.14
CA LEU A 84 -8.34 -12.46 5.00
C LEU A 84 -9.15 -13.23 6.06
N LYS A 85 -8.77 -14.47 6.36
CA LYS A 85 -9.46 -15.31 7.35
C LYS A 85 -9.12 -14.89 8.77
N ASP A 86 -7.83 -14.71 9.05
CA ASP A 86 -7.31 -14.46 10.39
C ASP A 86 -7.68 -13.07 10.92
N HIS A 87 -7.77 -12.09 10.03
CA HIS A 87 -7.97 -10.68 10.35
C HIS A 87 -9.28 -10.10 9.82
N HIS A 88 -10.23 -10.96 9.45
CA HIS A 88 -11.55 -10.56 8.96
C HIS A 88 -11.50 -9.56 7.80
N GLY A 89 -10.50 -9.70 6.93
CA GLY A 89 -10.34 -8.81 5.78
C GLY A 89 -11.51 -8.94 4.81
N VAL A 90 -11.87 -7.83 4.15
CA VAL A 90 -13.04 -7.77 3.27
C VAL A 90 -12.70 -8.16 1.85
N ARG A 91 -11.56 -7.66 1.33
CA ARG A 91 -11.11 -7.95 -0.03
C ARG A 91 -9.62 -7.78 -0.20
N GLU A 92 -9.09 -8.47 -1.20
CA GLU A 92 -7.73 -8.32 -1.71
C GLU A 92 -7.73 -7.43 -2.97
N LEU A 93 -6.69 -6.61 -3.09
CA LEU A 93 -6.39 -5.75 -4.23
C LEU A 93 -4.97 -6.04 -4.76
N ALA A 94 -4.80 -6.01 -6.07
CA ALA A 94 -3.48 -5.86 -6.67
C ALA A 94 -3.07 -4.38 -6.64
N PHE A 95 -1.77 -4.10 -6.86
CA PHE A 95 -1.21 -2.75 -6.86
C PHE A 95 -2.04 -1.74 -7.69
N ASP A 96 -2.33 -2.06 -8.95
CA ASP A 96 -3.08 -1.18 -9.86
C ASP A 96 -4.56 -1.02 -9.49
N GLY A 97 -5.07 -1.87 -8.57
CA GLY A 97 -6.42 -1.76 -8.03
C GLY A 97 -6.56 -0.73 -6.91
N VAL A 98 -5.44 -0.22 -6.38
CA VAL A 98 -5.43 0.79 -5.32
C VAL A 98 -5.54 2.17 -5.95
N THR A 99 -6.76 2.70 -5.99
CA THR A 99 -7.05 4.03 -6.57
C THR A 99 -7.32 5.07 -5.50
N ALA A 100 -7.30 6.35 -5.88
CA ALA A 100 -7.75 7.46 -5.03
C ALA A 100 -9.14 7.22 -4.40
N GLY A 101 -10.06 6.57 -5.13
CA GLY A 101 -11.39 6.21 -4.63
C GLY A 101 -11.33 5.17 -3.50
N ILE A 102 -10.50 4.14 -3.65
CA ILE A 102 -10.25 3.14 -2.60
C ILE A 102 -9.66 3.81 -1.36
N LEU A 103 -8.67 4.68 -1.52
CA LEU A 103 -8.03 5.38 -0.41
C LEU A 103 -9.04 6.26 0.36
N ALA A 104 -9.91 6.98 -0.33
CA ALA A 104 -10.94 7.80 0.28
C ALA A 104 -12.01 6.96 1.01
N GLN A 105 -12.38 5.80 0.48
CA GLN A 105 -13.27 4.86 1.17
C GLN A 105 -12.62 4.32 2.44
N LEU A 106 -11.34 3.96 2.38
CA LEU A 106 -10.57 3.42 3.49
C LEU A 106 -10.46 4.42 4.65
N ASP A 107 -10.20 5.70 4.34
CA ASP A 107 -10.22 6.80 5.33
C ASP A 107 -11.59 6.98 5.99
N ALA A 108 -12.67 6.65 5.27
CA ALA A 108 -14.03 6.71 5.76
C ALA A 108 -14.55 5.38 6.35
N GLY A 109 -13.70 4.37 6.49
CA GLY A 109 -14.07 3.05 7.03
C GLY A 109 -15.07 2.27 6.17
N ARG A 110 -15.02 2.45 4.84
CA ARG A 110 -15.82 1.70 3.87
C ARG A 110 -14.92 0.79 3.03
N PHE A 111 -15.37 -0.44 2.78
CA PHE A 111 -14.53 -1.48 2.17
C PHE A 111 -15.17 -2.19 0.96
N GLU A 112 -16.31 -1.66 0.48
CA GLU A 112 -17.07 -2.18 -0.67
C GLU A 112 -16.35 -1.95 -2.02
#